data_AF-A0A450UJS6-F1
#
_entry.id   AF-A0A450UJS6-F1
#
_cell.length_a   1.000
_cell.length_b   1.000
_cell.length_c   1.000
_cell.angle_alpha   90.00
_cell.angle_beta   90.00
_cell.angle_gamma   90.00
#
_symmetry.space_group_name_H-M   'P 1'
#
loop_
_entity.id
_entity.type
_entity.pdbx_description
1 polymer ?
#
loop_
_entity_poly.entity_id
_entity_poly.type
_entity_poly.pdbx_seq_one_letter_code
_entity_poly.pdbx_strand_id
1 'polypeptide(L)'
;MPSWGKLPFLINLTVKERRATFKAGPDSVSFIQNALTAAEDHPNILPVSFSTPEFKNDVDLFTVLTELGAIAASVASEIDDTRLAVGGEAMRERTQVYDYVKTAAKTTPGLKPVADQLAERFKKAGKRKKPAETGE
;
A
#
# COMPACT_ATOMS: atom_id res chain seq x y z
N MET A 1 3.70 -10.78 15.16
CA MET A 1 2.84 -10.29 14.08
C MET A 1 1.60 -9.68 14.72
N PRO A 2 1.09 -8.52 14.26
CA PRO A 2 -0.13 -7.97 14.83
C PRO A 2 -1.24 -9.00 14.62
N SER A 3 -1.92 -9.37 15.69
CA SER A 3 -3.08 -10.26 15.61
C SER A 3 -4.19 -9.47 14.93
N TRP A 4 -4.51 -9.83 13.70
CA TRP A 4 -5.70 -9.38 12.97
C TRP A 4 -6.94 -9.96 13.66
N GLY A 5 -7.19 -9.62 14.93
CA GLY A 5 -8.18 -10.28 15.79
C GLY A 5 -9.63 -10.24 15.28
N LYS A 6 -9.88 -9.52 14.18
CA LYS A 6 -11.16 -9.43 13.47
C LYS A 6 -11.17 -10.14 12.10
N LEU A 7 -10.01 -10.54 11.57
CA LEU A 7 -9.86 -11.19 10.26
C LEU A 7 -8.93 -12.44 10.36
N PRO A 8 -9.28 -13.45 11.19
CA PRO A 8 -8.41 -14.60 11.46
C PRO A 8 -8.21 -15.52 10.24
N PHE A 9 -9.00 -15.34 9.18
CA PHE A 9 -8.93 -16.11 7.94
C PHE A 9 -7.89 -15.58 6.94
N LEU A 10 -7.30 -14.41 7.20
CA LEU A 10 -6.24 -13.90 6.34
C LEU A 10 -4.94 -14.67 6.56
N ILE A 11 -4.38 -15.19 5.48
CA ILE A 11 -3.14 -15.97 5.49
C ILE A 11 -2.02 -15.26 4.73
N ASN A 12 -0.78 -15.58 5.08
CA ASN A 12 0.39 -15.15 4.34
C ASN A 12 1.00 -16.36 3.62
N LEU A 13 0.90 -16.37 2.29
CA LEU A 13 1.61 -17.34 1.48
C LEU A 13 3.08 -16.95 1.33
N THR A 14 3.97 -17.92 1.55
CA THR A 14 5.39 -17.83 1.21
C THR A 14 5.58 -17.67 -0.30
N VAL A 15 6.76 -17.23 -0.72
CA VAL A 15 7.11 -17.13 -2.15
C VAL A 15 6.97 -18.48 -2.86
N LYS A 16 7.34 -19.58 -2.18
CA LYS A 16 7.23 -20.95 -2.73
C LYS A 16 5.77 -21.34 -2.90
N GLU A 17 4.92 -21.12 -1.90
CA GLU A 17 3.49 -21.41 -1.98
C GLU A 17 2.84 -20.61 -3.10
N ARG A 18 3.06 -19.29 -3.17
CA ARG A 18 2.51 -18.45 -4.25
C ARG A 18 2.87 -18.93 -5.66
N ARG A 19 4.09 -19.43 -5.84
CA ARG A 19 4.53 -19.98 -7.13
C ARG A 19 3.78 -21.25 -7.48
N ALA A 20 3.60 -22.14 -6.51
CA ALA A 20 2.94 -23.43 -6.66
C ALA A 20 1.40 -23.35 -6.73
N THR A 21 0.77 -22.27 -6.23
CA THR A 21 -0.68 -22.10 -6.25
C THR A 21 -1.22 -21.99 -7.69
N PHE A 22 -2.30 -22.71 -7.98
CA PHE A 22 -3.12 -22.49 -9.16
C PHE A 22 -3.86 -21.15 -9.03
N LYS A 23 -3.66 -20.26 -9.99
CA LYS A 23 -3.91 -18.82 -9.79
C LYS A 23 -5.30 -18.43 -10.27
N ALA A 24 -6.03 -17.71 -9.41
CA ALA A 24 -7.18 -16.90 -9.78
C ALA A 24 -6.83 -15.44 -9.44
N GLY A 25 -6.96 -14.56 -10.42
CA GLY A 25 -6.82 -13.12 -10.23
C GLY A 25 -8.19 -12.45 -10.10
N PRO A 26 -8.24 -11.14 -9.80
CA PRO A 26 -9.50 -10.38 -9.75
C PRO A 26 -10.40 -10.59 -10.97
N ASP A 27 -9.81 -10.70 -12.16
CA ASP A 27 -10.55 -10.90 -13.42
C ASP A 27 -11.22 -12.30 -13.53
N SER A 28 -10.87 -13.23 -12.65
CA SER A 28 -11.43 -14.59 -12.62
C SER A 28 -12.77 -14.69 -11.88
N VAL A 29 -13.22 -13.63 -11.20
CA VAL A 29 -14.45 -13.65 -10.38
C VAL A 29 -15.65 -14.14 -11.17
N SER A 30 -15.92 -13.54 -12.34
CA SER A 30 -17.08 -13.91 -13.18
C SER A 30 -17.01 -15.36 -13.66
N PHE A 31 -15.83 -15.84 -14.04
CA PHE A 31 -15.63 -17.21 -14.48
C PHE A 31 -15.90 -18.23 -13.36
N ILE A 32 -15.43 -17.95 -12.14
CA ILE A 32 -15.64 -18.80 -10.98
C ILE A 32 -17.11 -18.79 -10.52
N GLN A 33 -17.77 -17.63 -10.56
CA GLN A 33 -19.21 -17.51 -10.27
C GLN A 33 -20.07 -18.28 -11.27
N ASN A 34 -19.72 -18.25 -12.56
CA ASN A 34 -20.40 -19.06 -13.57
C ASN A 34 -20.25 -20.56 -13.30
N ALA A 35 -19.07 -21.00 -12.84
CA ALA A 35 -18.85 -22.40 -12.45
C ALA A 35 -19.69 -22.80 -11.23
N LEU A 36 -19.84 -21.90 -10.24
CA LEU A 36 -20.73 -22.12 -9.10
C LEU A 36 -22.19 -22.25 -9.56
N THR A 37 -22.65 -21.33 -10.41
CA THR A 37 -24.01 -21.37 -10.96
C THR A 37 -24.28 -22.70 -11.66
N ALA A 38 -23.36 -23.16 -12.51
CA ALA A 38 -23.49 -24.47 -13.17
C ALA A 38 -23.51 -25.64 -12.18
N ALA A 39 -22.73 -25.57 -11.09
CA ALA A 39 -22.72 -26.59 -10.04
C ALA A 39 -24.03 -26.63 -9.23
N GLU A 40 -24.66 -25.47 -9.02
CA GLU A 40 -25.95 -25.34 -8.33
C GLU A 40 -27.13 -25.77 -9.22
N ASP A 41 -27.10 -25.41 -10.51
CA ASP A 41 -28.15 -25.74 -11.48
C ASP A 41 -28.15 -27.22 -11.89
N HIS A 42 -26.97 -27.86 -11.82
CA HIS A 42 -26.77 -29.23 -12.30
C HIS A 42 -26.10 -30.14 -11.27
N PRO A 43 -26.64 -30.30 -10.04
CA PRO A 43 -25.95 -31.02 -8.96
C PRO A 43 -25.68 -32.50 -9.28
N ASN A 44 -26.49 -33.13 -10.14
CA ASN A 44 -26.36 -34.55 -10.49
C ASN A 44 -25.11 -34.87 -11.34
N ILE A 45 -24.44 -33.89 -11.94
CA ILE A 45 -23.21 -34.11 -12.71
C ILE A 45 -21.97 -34.19 -11.81
N LEU A 46 -22.11 -33.76 -10.55
CA LEU A 46 -21.03 -33.69 -9.60
C LEU A 46 -20.90 -35.04 -8.87
N PRO A 47 -19.68 -35.49 -8.57
CA PRO A 47 -19.50 -36.68 -7.75
C PRO A 47 -20.04 -36.44 -6.34
N VAL A 48 -20.50 -37.50 -5.67
CA VAL A 48 -21.05 -37.42 -4.30
C VAL A 48 -20.06 -36.83 -3.29
N SER A 49 -18.76 -36.92 -3.57
CA SER A 49 -17.70 -36.35 -2.74
C SER A 49 -17.52 -34.83 -2.92
N PHE A 50 -18.15 -34.20 -3.91
CA PHE A 50 -18.04 -32.77 -4.14
C PHE A 50 -19.03 -32.00 -3.27
N SER A 51 -18.54 -30.99 -2.56
CA SER A 51 -19.37 -30.13 -1.71
C SER A 51 -19.63 -28.79 -2.39
N THR A 52 -20.80 -28.65 -3.03
CA THR A 52 -21.26 -27.36 -3.58
C THR A 52 -21.34 -26.27 -2.51
N PRO A 53 -21.78 -26.53 -1.25
CA PRO A 53 -21.75 -25.53 -0.20
C PRO A 53 -20.35 -25.02 0.16
N GLU A 54 -19.34 -25.89 0.21
CA GLU A 54 -17.96 -25.46 0.46
C GLU A 54 -17.42 -24.64 -0.71
N PHE A 55 -17.66 -25.09 -1.94
CA PHE A 55 -17.28 -24.33 -3.13
C PHE A 55 -17.92 -22.94 -3.15
N LYS A 56 -19.21 -22.85 -2.79
CA LYS A 56 -19.91 -21.57 -2.65
C LYS A 56 -19.23 -20.65 -1.64
N ASN A 57 -18.88 -21.15 -0.45
CA ASN A 57 -18.19 -20.35 0.56
C ASN A 57 -16.86 -19.78 0.04
N ASP A 58 -16.11 -20.59 -0.73
CA ASP A 58 -14.85 -20.15 -1.34
C ASP A 58 -15.08 -19.07 -2.42
N VAL A 59 -16.09 -19.24 -3.28
CA VAL A 59 -16.45 -18.25 -4.31
C VAL A 59 -16.89 -16.93 -3.68
N ASP A 60 -17.74 -16.99 -2.65
CA ASP A 60 -18.24 -15.81 -1.95
C ASP A 60 -17.07 -15.06 -1.27
N LEU A 61 -16.21 -15.79 -0.56
CA LEU A 61 -15.05 -15.20 0.11
C LEU A 61 -14.06 -14.60 -0.90
N PHE A 62 -13.80 -15.29 -2.02
CA PHE A 62 -12.93 -14.79 -3.08
C PHE A 62 -13.48 -13.50 -3.71
N THR A 63 -14.78 -13.44 -3.95
CA THR A 63 -15.46 -12.25 -4.48
C THR A 63 -15.29 -11.05 -3.53
N VAL A 64 -15.64 -11.24 -2.25
CA VAL A 64 -15.53 -10.17 -1.23
C VAL A 64 -14.07 -9.71 -1.05
N LEU A 65 -13.12 -10.64 -0.99
CA LEU A 65 -11.70 -10.28 -0.85
C LEU A 65 -11.15 -9.55 -2.08
N THR A 66 -11.68 -9.84 -3.28
CA THR A 66 -11.30 -9.13 -4.49
C THR A 66 -11.74 -7.66 -4.44
N GLU A 67 -12.98 -7.40 -4.03
CA GLU A 67 -13.51 -6.04 -3.86
C GLU A 67 -12.76 -5.27 -2.76
N LEU A 68 -12.57 -5.90 -1.59
CA LEU A 68 -11.81 -5.30 -0.49
C LEU A 68 -10.36 -5.00 -0.90
N GLY A 69 -9.75 -5.85 -1.72
CA GLY A 69 -8.41 -5.62 -2.27
C GLY A 69 -8.36 -4.38 -3.15
N ALA A 70 -9.35 -4.17 -4.02
CA ALA A 70 -9.44 -2.98 -4.87
C ALA A 70 -9.61 -1.70 -4.04
N ILE A 71 -10.50 -1.73 -3.04
CA ILE A 71 -10.71 -0.60 -2.12
C ILE A 71 -9.42 -0.27 -1.35
N ALA A 72 -8.76 -1.30 -0.81
CA ALA A 72 -7.51 -1.11 -0.06
C ALA A 72 -6.41 -0.51 -0.93
N ALA A 73 -6.31 -0.92 -2.20
CA ALA A 73 -5.35 -0.33 -3.16
C ALA A 73 -5.65 1.14 -3.43
N SER A 74 -6.92 1.51 -3.62
CA SER A 74 -7.35 2.90 -3.81
C SER A 74 -6.98 3.78 -2.61
N VAL A 75 -7.35 3.35 -1.41
CA VAL A 75 -7.06 4.07 -0.16
C VAL A 75 -5.54 4.20 0.06
N ALA A 76 -4.76 3.15 -0.23
CA ALA A 76 -3.31 3.22 -0.14
C ALA A 76 -2.73 4.29 -1.08
N SER A 77 -3.23 4.37 -2.32
CA SER A 77 -2.83 5.40 -3.27
C SER A 77 -3.18 6.80 -2.79
N GLU A 78 -4.41 7.01 -2.29
CA GLU A 78 -4.85 8.30 -1.76
C GLU A 78 -4.02 8.75 -0.55
N ILE A 79 -3.65 7.82 0.34
CA ILE A 79 -2.76 8.09 1.47
C ILE A 79 -1.39 8.53 0.98
N ASP A 80 -0.82 7.84 0.00
CA ASP A 80 0.49 8.17 -0.56
C ASP A 80 0.49 9.54 -1.26
N ASP A 81 -0.54 9.83 -2.06
CA ASP A 81 -0.72 11.12 -2.73
C ASP A 81 -0.90 12.27 -1.72
N THR A 82 -1.74 12.05 -0.70
CA THR A 82 -1.94 13.04 0.37
C THR A 82 -0.65 13.30 1.12
N ARG A 83 0.08 12.24 1.49
CA ARG A 83 1.38 12.35 2.16
C ARG A 83 2.39 13.12 1.30
N LEU A 84 2.40 12.89 -0.01
CA LEU A 84 3.26 13.61 -0.94
C LEU A 84 2.89 15.11 -0.98
N ALA A 85 1.61 15.42 -1.14
CA ALA A 85 1.11 16.79 -1.21
C ALA A 85 1.44 17.58 0.06
N VAL A 86 1.00 17.08 1.23
CA VAL A 86 1.24 17.77 2.51
C VAL A 86 2.72 17.84 2.88
N GLY A 87 3.50 16.81 2.50
CA GLY A 87 4.95 16.82 2.67
C GLY A 87 5.64 17.89 1.82
N GLY A 88 5.14 18.14 0.61
CA GLY A 88 5.60 19.22 -0.26
C GLY A 88 5.30 20.61 0.29
N GLU A 89 4.09 20.83 0.80
CA GLU A 89 3.71 22.05 1.55
C GLU A 89 4.65 22.28 2.74
N ALA A 90 4.77 21.28 3.61
CA ALA A 90 5.60 21.36 4.81
C ALA A 90 7.07 21.64 4.50
N MET A 91 7.60 21.09 3.40
CA MET A 91 8.97 21.36 2.95
C MET A 91 9.17 22.80 2.47
N ARG A 92 8.16 23.41 1.83
CA ARG A 92 8.18 24.82 1.45
C ARG A 92 8.16 25.72 2.68
N GLU A 93 7.22 25.48 3.60
CA GLU A 93 7.08 26.23 4.85
C GLU A 93 8.34 26.15 5.72
N ARG A 94 8.97 24.98 5.81
CA ARG A 94 10.24 24.81 6.53
C ARG A 94 11.31 25.79 6.06
N THR A 95 11.36 26.11 4.77
CA THR A 95 12.35 27.06 4.24
C THR A 95 12.08 28.47 4.74
N GLN A 96 10.80 28.88 4.80
CA GLN A 96 10.40 30.17 5.38
C GLN A 96 10.74 30.22 6.88
N VAL A 97 10.43 29.15 7.62
CA VAL A 97 10.80 29.04 9.05
C VAL A 97 12.29 29.18 9.25
N TYR A 98 13.11 28.53 8.41
CA TYR A 98 14.57 28.71 8.47
C TYR A 98 14.99 30.16 8.24
N ASP A 99 14.41 30.85 7.24
CA ASP A 99 14.74 32.25 6.96
C ASP A 99 14.36 33.19 8.14
N TYR A 100 13.21 32.94 8.78
CA TYR A 100 12.81 33.66 10.00
C TYR A 100 13.76 33.39 11.16
N VAL A 101 14.09 32.13 11.43
CA VAL A 101 15.03 31.74 12.51
C VAL A 101 16.41 32.34 12.26
N LYS A 102 16.91 32.30 11.03
CA LYS A 102 18.19 32.88 10.63
C LYS A 102 18.20 34.40 10.81
N THR A 103 17.10 35.07 10.51
CA THR A 103 16.96 36.52 10.69
C THR A 103 16.92 36.89 12.16
N ALA A 104 16.09 36.21 12.96
CA ALA A 104 15.97 36.44 14.40
C ALA A 104 17.26 36.11 15.16
N ALA A 105 18.05 35.12 14.71
CA ALA A 105 19.35 34.78 15.30
C ALA A 105 20.39 35.93 15.26
N LYS A 106 20.15 37.00 14.49
CA LYS A 106 21.01 38.20 14.49
C LYS A 106 20.83 39.06 15.75
N THR A 107 19.64 39.04 16.35
CA THR A 107 19.25 39.95 17.43
C THR A 107 18.80 39.23 18.69
N THR A 108 18.39 37.96 18.59
CA THR A 108 17.86 37.17 19.70
C THR A 108 18.88 36.12 20.16
N PRO A 109 19.41 36.23 21.40
CA PRO A 109 20.29 35.22 21.98
C PRO A 109 19.63 33.84 22.00
N GLY A 110 20.42 32.79 21.79
CA GLY A 110 19.94 31.40 21.85
C GLY A 110 19.37 30.83 20.54
N LEU A 111 19.08 31.66 19.52
CA LEU A 111 18.58 31.17 18.22
C LEU A 111 19.66 30.74 17.22
N LYS A 112 20.93 31.15 17.44
CA LYS A 112 22.04 30.79 16.56
C LYS A 112 22.24 29.25 16.42
N PRO A 113 22.24 28.45 17.50
CA PRO A 113 22.33 26.99 17.39
C PRO A 113 21.16 26.36 16.61
N VAL A 114 19.95 26.92 16.73
CA VAL A 114 18.75 26.44 16.02
C VAL A 114 18.87 26.72 14.51
N ALA A 115 19.35 27.91 14.14
CA ALA A 115 19.63 28.27 12.75
C ALA A 115 20.68 27.33 12.13
N ASP A 116 21.77 27.06 12.84
CA ASP A 116 22.84 26.18 12.37
C ASP A 116 22.35 24.73 12.19
N GLN A 117 21.53 24.23 13.12
CA GLN A 117 20.93 22.89 13.01
C GLN A 117 20.02 22.77 11.78
N LEU A 118 19.18 23.77 11.50
CA LEU A 118 18.33 23.79 10.32
C LEU A 118 19.15 23.90 9.02
N ALA A 119 20.25 24.65 9.03
CA ALA A 119 21.15 24.82 7.90
C ALA A 119 21.84 23.52 7.46
N GLU A 120 22.13 22.59 8.38
CA GLU A 120 22.77 21.31 8.07
C GLU A 120 21.98 20.45 7.07
N ARG A 121 20.64 20.57 7.04
CA ARG A 121 19.80 19.87 6.07
C ARG A 121 20.01 20.38 4.65
N PHE A 122 20.27 21.66 4.45
CA PHE A 122 20.55 22.23 3.12
C PHE A 122 21.93 21.81 2.59
N LYS A 123 22.94 21.74 3.47
CA LYS A 123 24.27 21.22 3.11
C LYS A 123 24.22 19.76 2.64
N LYS A 124 23.38 18.93 3.27
CA LYS A 124 23.16 17.53 2.88
C LYS A 124 22.35 17.40 1.58
N ALA A 125 21.40 18.32 1.32
CA ALA A 125 20.63 18.34 0.07
C ALA A 125 21.51 18.70 -1.14
N GLY A 126 22.42 19.67 -1.00
CA GLY A 126 23.34 20.08 -2.08
C GLY A 126 24.35 19.01 -2.51
N LYS A 127 24.71 18.09 -1.59
CA LYS A 127 25.62 16.96 -1.90
C LYS A 127 24.97 15.83 -2.72
N ARG A 128 23.65 15.81 -2.89
CA ARG A 128 22.93 14.74 -3.63
C ARG A 128 22.76 15.00 -5.14
N LYS A 129 23.30 16.08 -5.70
CA LYS A 129 23.35 16.26 -7.16
C LYS A 129 24.73 15.90 -7.71
N LYS A 130 24.88 14.63 -8.04
CA LYS A 130 25.61 14.16 -9.23
C LYS A 130 24.92 12.87 -9.70
N PRO A 131 23.97 12.94 -10.66
CA PRO A 131 23.62 11.76 -11.42
C PRO A 131 24.89 11.32 -12.14
N ALA A 132 25.32 10.08 -11.92
CA ALA A 132 26.27 9.47 -12.84
C ALA A 132 25.54 9.33 -14.17
N GLU A 133 26.02 10.07 -15.18
CA GLU A 133 25.75 9.76 -16.57
C GLU A 133 26.05 8.26 -16.76
N THR A 134 25.02 7.47 -17.00
CA THR A 134 25.20 6.11 -17.49
C THR A 134 25.11 6.24 -19.00
N GLY A 135 26.28 6.32 -19.62
CA GLY A 135 26.43 6.10 -21.05
C GLY A 135 26.29 4.61 -21.37
N GLU A 136 25.80 4.39 -22.59
CA GLU A 136 25.54 3.12 -23.30
C GLU A 136 24.35 2.26 -22.85
#